data_AF-A0A963LZV2-F1
#
_entry.id   AF-A0A963LZV2-F1
#
_cell.length_a   1.000
_cell.length_b   1.000
_cell.length_c   1.000
_cell.angle_alpha   90.00
_cell.angle_beta   90.00
_cell.angle_gamma   90.00
#
_symmetry.space_group_name_H-M   'P 1'
#
loop_
_entity.id
_entity.type
_entity.pdbx_description
1 polymer ?
#
loop_
_entity_poly.entity_id
_entity_poly.type
_entity_poly.pdbx_seq_one_letter_code
_entity_poly.pdbx_strand_id
1 'polypeptide(L)'
;RTMMVAPGGRAQLIELQSADAAYPLVGSVELEPAGALDDALAERAGTWGAAVDGALATRLGLQLGDRLRIGDLSLELRAHVLRQPDRSLRANWSGAPVLVADGALAATGLVQPLSRVEYRYRVRTDMPAATWRDAFVAAFPLLQAEVRTFEERSARMAEVLGQIGSGLLLIGFSALFIGGLGVYNSVQAYLQGKLGTLATLRALGLRDARLAALVLLQILMLALLSSLAGVVLGNLLAVAGSFAAAQDLPMAPLLASLWLPSLVAIVFGVLTALVFALPALGRALSVSPATLFRGIDGAALRTPRVAWWLTGAVAALVLLLLVASVPDALFGLAFVAATSVLLLLLEGLARGLRQLARRLLARPNTRVAPAMRLALAGLQRAESPLRAALLSLGTALALLVACTLVVVALLRAVNETVPANAPALVLYDVQSDQLDLLRTTMAASPGLQRLQTAPLVLGRIVAVNGELLRDSQDGERVREARDEQKFSNRTGNIDDVVLAEGAWWPADYQGPPLVAMEDREAGQIGLRVGDRIAFDILGTPVEAQLAAIYSQRRMQARLWLEAIF
;
A
#
# COMPACT_ATOMS: atom_id res chain seq x y z
N ARG A 1 -5.81 1.59 -33.29
CA ARG A 1 -5.75 0.18 -33.74
C ARG A 1 -5.88 0.15 -35.24
N THR A 2 -5.13 -0.68 -35.95
CA THR A 2 -5.22 -0.77 -37.42
C THR A 2 -4.72 -2.12 -37.91
N MET A 3 -4.99 -2.44 -39.17
CA MET A 3 -4.45 -3.62 -39.82
C MET A 3 -3.07 -3.30 -40.40
N MET A 4 -2.09 -4.11 -40.04
CA MET A 4 -0.79 -4.16 -40.71
C MET A 4 -0.78 -5.34 -41.66
N VAL A 5 -0.27 -5.13 -42.87
CA VAL A 5 -0.05 -6.19 -43.85
C VAL A 5 1.44 -6.47 -43.95
N ALA A 6 1.83 -7.70 -43.58
CA ALA A 6 3.18 -8.21 -43.67
C ALA A 6 3.54 -8.62 -45.11
N PRO A 7 4.85 -8.79 -45.41
CA PRO A 7 5.28 -9.44 -46.65
C PRO A 7 4.56 -10.78 -46.84
N GLY A 8 4.06 -11.03 -48.06
CA GLY A 8 3.25 -12.23 -48.36
C GLY A 8 1.74 -12.07 -48.09
N GLY A 9 1.27 -10.86 -47.75
CA GLY A 9 -0.17 -10.54 -47.73
C GLY A 9 -0.90 -10.94 -46.44
N ARG A 10 -0.19 -11.46 -45.44
CA ARG A 10 -0.77 -11.75 -44.12
C ARG A 10 -1.10 -10.46 -43.40
N ALA A 11 -2.38 -10.29 -43.05
CA ALA A 11 -2.86 -9.13 -42.32
C ALA A 11 -3.00 -9.46 -40.83
N GLN A 12 -2.55 -8.57 -39.96
CA GLN A 12 -2.62 -8.71 -38.50
C GLN A 12 -3.09 -7.40 -37.87
N LEU A 13 -4.02 -7.50 -36.92
CA LEU A 13 -4.42 -6.35 -36.10
C LEU A 13 -3.29 -5.95 -35.15
N ILE A 14 -2.94 -4.67 -35.15
CA ILE A 14 -1.85 -4.09 -34.36
C ILE A 14 -2.28 -2.82 -33.61
N GLU A 15 -1.50 -2.47 -32.58
CA GLU A 15 -1.55 -1.16 -31.93
C GLU A 15 -0.50 -0.24 -32.56
N LEU A 16 -0.92 0.59 -33.52
CA LEU A 16 -0.04 1.62 -34.09
C LEU A 16 0.12 2.77 -33.09
N GLN A 17 1.35 3.04 -32.70
CA GLN A 17 1.72 4.07 -31.73
C GLN A 17 2.65 5.08 -32.39
N SER A 18 2.23 6.35 -32.40
CA SER A 18 3.09 7.46 -32.80
C SER A 18 3.93 7.92 -31.61
N ALA A 19 5.23 8.06 -31.81
CA ALA A 19 6.16 8.63 -30.85
C ALA A 19 6.64 10.01 -31.35
N ASP A 20 6.60 11.00 -30.45
CA ASP A 20 7.25 12.29 -30.65
C ASP A 20 8.73 12.25 -30.22
N ALA A 21 9.46 13.33 -30.45
CA ALA A 21 10.88 13.43 -30.12
C ALA A 21 11.16 13.47 -28.60
N ALA A 22 10.14 13.62 -27.76
CA ALA A 22 10.29 13.62 -26.30
C ALA A 22 10.05 12.22 -25.69
N TYR A 23 9.62 11.25 -26.50
CA TYR A 23 9.34 9.90 -26.06
C TYR A 23 10.59 9.00 -26.09
N PRO A 24 10.83 8.18 -25.05
CA PRO A 24 10.09 8.10 -23.79
C PRO A 24 10.53 9.19 -22.79
N LEU A 25 9.57 9.79 -22.09
CA LEU A 25 9.85 10.85 -21.09
C LEU A 25 10.62 10.32 -19.86
N VAL A 26 10.45 9.03 -19.53
CA VAL A 26 11.10 8.33 -18.42
C VAL A 26 11.51 6.94 -18.88
N GLY A 27 12.76 6.56 -18.63
CA GLY A 27 13.34 5.29 -19.07
C GLY A 27 13.85 5.32 -20.50
N SER A 28 14.05 4.15 -21.10
CA SER A 28 14.50 3.98 -22.49
C SER A 28 13.77 2.80 -23.14
N VAL A 29 13.48 2.90 -24.43
CA VAL A 29 12.99 1.77 -25.23
C VAL A 29 14.19 0.91 -25.61
N GLU A 30 14.12 -0.39 -25.34
CA GLU A 30 15.15 -1.35 -25.75
C GLU A 30 14.76 -1.95 -27.10
N LEU A 31 15.68 -1.82 -28.06
CA LEU A 31 15.52 -2.22 -29.45
C LEU A 31 16.55 -3.28 -29.82
N GLU A 32 16.18 -4.11 -30.79
CA GLU A 32 17.08 -5.03 -31.48
C GLU A 32 17.02 -4.79 -33.00
N PRO A 33 18.11 -4.36 -33.64
CA PRO A 33 19.44 -4.06 -33.07
C PRO A 33 19.40 -2.85 -32.13
N ALA A 34 20.35 -2.81 -31.19
CA ALA A 34 20.46 -1.71 -30.23
C ALA A 34 20.75 -0.39 -30.95
N GLY A 35 19.96 0.64 -30.63
CA GLY A 35 20.07 1.96 -31.26
C GLY A 35 19.08 2.97 -30.65
N ALA A 36 19.16 4.22 -31.09
CA ALA A 36 18.19 5.25 -30.71
C ALA A 36 16.84 5.00 -31.41
N LEU A 37 15.73 5.21 -30.69
CA LEU A 37 14.39 5.04 -31.26
C LEU A 37 14.15 5.99 -32.43
N ASP A 38 14.55 7.26 -32.29
CA ASP A 38 14.40 8.27 -33.33
C ASP A 38 15.05 7.83 -34.65
N ASP A 39 16.25 7.22 -34.58
CA ASP A 39 16.95 6.71 -35.76
C ASP A 39 16.22 5.55 -36.43
N ALA A 40 15.60 4.67 -35.62
CA ALA A 40 14.83 3.53 -36.13
C ALA A 40 13.52 3.98 -36.80
N LEU A 41 12.92 5.08 -36.34
CA LEU A 41 11.65 5.60 -36.83
C LEU A 41 11.79 6.68 -37.92
N ALA A 42 12.96 7.29 -38.06
CA ALA A 42 13.22 8.39 -38.99
C ALA A 42 12.87 8.05 -40.45
N GLU A 43 12.58 9.06 -41.25
CA GLU A 43 12.47 8.91 -42.70
C GLU A 43 13.87 8.83 -43.33
N ARG A 44 14.13 7.78 -44.14
CA ARG A 44 15.38 7.64 -44.91
C ARG A 44 15.04 7.32 -46.35
N ALA A 45 15.59 8.10 -47.28
CA ALA A 45 15.35 7.95 -48.72
C ALA A 45 13.85 7.86 -49.10
N GLY A 46 13.00 8.67 -48.46
CA GLY A 46 11.55 8.69 -48.71
C GLY A 46 10.77 7.51 -48.10
N THR A 47 11.42 6.70 -47.26
CA THR A 47 10.77 5.57 -46.56
C THR A 47 10.88 5.75 -45.05
N TRP A 48 9.73 5.77 -44.39
CA TRP A 48 9.62 5.81 -42.93
C TRP A 48 9.99 4.46 -42.31
N GLY A 49 10.72 4.52 -41.20
CA GLY A 49 11.03 3.34 -40.40
C GLY A 49 9.93 3.00 -39.41
N ALA A 50 9.83 1.73 -39.05
CA ALA A 50 8.95 1.23 -38.00
C ALA A 50 9.71 0.29 -37.07
N ALA A 51 9.35 0.32 -35.78
CA ALA A 51 9.81 -0.65 -34.80
C ALA A 51 8.64 -1.53 -34.34
N VAL A 52 8.77 -2.84 -34.50
CA VAL A 52 7.69 -3.81 -34.27
C VAL A 52 7.98 -4.66 -33.03
N ASP A 53 6.98 -4.94 -32.21
CA ASP A 53 7.10 -5.88 -31.09
C ASP A 53 7.80 -7.20 -31.48
N GLY A 54 8.80 -7.62 -30.70
CA GLY A 54 9.61 -8.80 -31.01
C GLY A 54 8.79 -10.09 -31.16
N ALA A 55 7.78 -10.30 -30.30
CA ALA A 55 6.93 -11.49 -30.37
C ALA A 55 6.02 -11.47 -31.61
N LEU A 56 5.51 -10.29 -31.99
CA LEU A 56 4.77 -10.11 -33.24
C LEU A 56 5.65 -10.41 -34.45
N ALA A 57 6.90 -9.91 -34.46
CA ALA A 57 7.85 -10.15 -35.54
C ALA A 57 8.17 -11.64 -35.69
N THR A 58 8.48 -12.35 -34.59
CA THR A 58 8.72 -13.80 -34.60
C THR A 58 7.51 -14.56 -35.13
N ARG A 59 6.29 -14.21 -34.67
CA ARG A 59 5.05 -14.88 -35.08
C ARG A 59 4.75 -14.73 -36.58
N LEU A 60 5.03 -13.56 -37.14
CA LEU A 60 4.81 -13.28 -38.56
C LEU A 60 6.02 -13.63 -39.44
N GLY A 61 7.15 -14.01 -38.85
CA GLY A 61 8.40 -14.31 -39.54
C GLY A 61 9.03 -13.06 -40.18
N LEU A 62 8.85 -11.88 -39.57
CA LEU A 62 9.36 -10.61 -40.08
C LEU A 62 10.86 -10.48 -39.85
N GLN A 63 11.57 -9.99 -40.86
CA GLN A 63 13.00 -9.69 -40.82
C GLN A 63 13.24 -8.19 -40.96
N LEU A 64 14.38 -7.71 -40.44
CA LEU A 64 14.81 -6.33 -40.63
C LEU A 64 14.95 -6.02 -42.13
N GLY A 65 14.44 -4.88 -42.57
CA GLY A 65 14.36 -4.46 -43.96
C GLY A 65 13.05 -4.83 -44.66
N ASP A 66 12.20 -5.65 -44.02
CA ASP A 66 10.89 -6.00 -44.57
C ASP A 66 9.98 -4.77 -44.73
N ARG A 67 9.18 -4.77 -45.80
CA ARG A 67 8.18 -3.73 -46.05
C ARG A 67 6.84 -4.10 -45.44
N LEU A 68 6.37 -3.26 -44.53
CA LEU A 68 5.10 -3.38 -43.83
C LEU A 68 4.14 -2.34 -44.42
N ARG A 69 2.93 -2.75 -44.80
CA ARG A 69 1.92 -1.79 -45.27
C ARG A 69 0.93 -1.49 -44.15
N ILE A 70 0.77 -0.20 -43.84
CA ILE A 70 -0.13 0.29 -42.79
C ILE A 70 -0.89 1.48 -43.37
N GLY A 71 -2.21 1.35 -43.51
CA GLY A 71 -3.01 2.30 -44.29
C GLY A 71 -2.50 2.38 -45.72
N ASP A 72 -2.21 3.61 -46.16
CA ASP A 72 -1.70 3.92 -47.50
C ASP A 72 -0.16 3.97 -47.55
N LEU A 73 0.53 3.84 -46.41
CA LEU A 73 1.97 3.96 -46.32
C LEU A 73 2.66 2.60 -46.27
N SER A 74 3.80 2.50 -46.99
CA SER A 74 4.76 1.41 -46.85
C SER A 74 5.89 1.83 -45.92
N LEU A 75 6.03 1.11 -44.82
CA LEU A 75 7.05 1.31 -43.80
C LEU A 75 8.12 0.23 -43.90
N GLU A 76 9.35 0.55 -43.52
CA GLU A 76 10.45 -0.42 -43.41
C GLU A 76 10.62 -0.87 -41.95
N LEU A 77 10.65 -2.17 -41.70
CA LEU A 77 10.96 -2.71 -40.39
C LEU A 77 12.45 -2.51 -40.08
N ARG A 78 12.78 -1.64 -39.13
CA ARG A 78 14.19 -1.32 -38.78
C ARG A 78 14.64 -1.79 -37.41
N ALA A 79 13.69 -2.09 -36.53
CA ALA A 79 14.01 -2.61 -35.21
C ALA A 79 12.88 -3.49 -34.67
N HIS A 80 13.26 -4.45 -33.84
CA HIS A 80 12.35 -5.16 -32.96
C HIS A 80 12.32 -4.47 -31.60
N VAL A 81 11.13 -4.28 -31.04
CA VAL A 81 10.96 -3.71 -29.71
C VAL A 81 11.02 -4.84 -28.69
N LEU A 82 12.04 -4.83 -27.84
CA LEU A 82 12.24 -5.79 -26.75
C LEU A 82 11.57 -5.33 -25.46
N ARG A 83 11.74 -4.05 -25.11
CA ARG A 83 11.17 -3.47 -23.89
C ARG A 83 10.72 -2.04 -24.11
N GLN A 84 9.52 -1.70 -23.63
CA GLN A 84 8.99 -0.34 -23.59
C GLN A 84 8.80 0.09 -22.13
N PRO A 85 9.31 1.25 -21.71
CA PRO A 85 9.32 1.63 -20.29
C PRO A 85 7.94 2.02 -19.75
N ASP A 86 7.00 2.45 -20.60
CA ASP A 86 5.69 2.94 -20.20
C ASP A 86 4.53 2.00 -20.59
N ARG A 87 4.86 0.81 -21.10
CA ARG A 87 3.91 -0.26 -21.42
C ARG A 87 3.37 -0.86 -20.12
N SER A 88 2.09 -0.59 -19.85
CA SER A 88 1.42 -1.17 -18.69
C SER A 88 1.02 -2.62 -18.94
N LEU A 89 1.18 -3.49 -17.92
CA LEU A 89 0.58 -4.82 -17.85
C LEU A 89 -0.95 -4.70 -17.62
N ARG A 90 -1.69 -4.12 -18.57
CA ARG A 90 -3.16 -4.06 -18.52
C ARG A 90 -3.75 -5.21 -19.32
N ALA A 91 -4.86 -5.77 -18.84
CA ALA A 91 -5.64 -6.79 -19.55
C ALA A 91 -6.32 -6.27 -20.82
N ASN A 92 -6.39 -4.94 -21.00
CA ASN A 92 -6.89 -4.29 -22.20
C ASN A 92 -5.86 -4.39 -23.34
N TRP A 93 -5.78 -5.58 -23.94
CA TRP A 93 -4.87 -5.92 -25.04
C TRP A 93 -5.30 -5.17 -26.32
N SER A 94 -4.58 -4.11 -26.66
CA SER A 94 -4.84 -3.30 -27.87
C SER A 94 -4.15 -3.83 -29.15
N GLY A 95 -3.51 -5.00 -29.06
CA GLY A 95 -2.66 -5.58 -30.10
C GLY A 95 -1.19 -5.53 -29.72
N ALA A 96 -0.33 -6.08 -30.59
CA ALA A 96 1.11 -5.91 -30.42
C ALA A 96 1.53 -4.52 -30.93
N PRO A 97 2.39 -3.79 -30.19
CA PRO A 97 2.74 -2.42 -30.54
C PRO A 97 3.63 -2.35 -31.77
N VAL A 98 3.33 -1.37 -32.61
CA VAL A 98 4.20 -0.93 -33.72
C VAL A 98 4.42 0.56 -33.55
N LEU A 99 5.67 0.93 -33.27
CA LEU A 99 6.09 2.32 -33.10
C LEU A 99 6.42 2.92 -34.46
N VAL A 100 5.93 4.14 -34.70
CA VAL A 100 6.22 4.97 -35.86
C VAL A 100 6.46 6.42 -35.43
N ALA A 101 7.17 7.19 -36.25
CA ALA A 101 7.32 8.62 -36.01
C ALA A 101 6.00 9.36 -36.24
N ASP A 102 5.85 10.55 -35.62
CA ASP A 102 4.63 11.36 -35.77
C ASP A 102 4.30 11.75 -37.21
N GLY A 103 5.32 12.12 -38.00
CA GLY A 103 5.16 12.37 -39.44
C GLY A 103 4.68 11.14 -40.22
N ALA A 104 5.11 9.94 -39.82
CA ALA A 104 4.69 8.70 -40.47
C ALA A 104 3.21 8.39 -40.20
N LEU A 105 2.71 8.65 -38.99
CA LEU A 105 1.28 8.45 -38.67
C LEU A 105 0.39 9.30 -39.57
N ALA A 106 0.74 10.59 -39.75
CA ALA A 106 0.02 11.47 -40.67
C ALA A 106 0.06 10.95 -42.11
N ALA A 107 1.22 10.47 -42.56
CA ALA A 107 1.41 9.92 -43.90
C ALA A 107 0.68 8.59 -44.16
N THR A 108 0.27 7.85 -43.12
CA THR A 108 -0.50 6.59 -43.30
C THR A 108 -1.92 6.80 -43.85
N GLY A 109 -2.45 8.03 -43.81
CA GLY A 109 -3.83 8.30 -44.22
C GLY A 109 -4.90 7.72 -43.28
N LEU A 110 -4.52 7.12 -42.14
CA LEU A 110 -5.45 6.52 -41.18
C LEU A 110 -6.18 7.56 -40.31
N VAL A 111 -5.61 8.76 -40.17
CA VAL A 111 -6.22 9.86 -39.41
C VAL A 111 -7.15 10.63 -40.33
N GLN A 112 -8.42 10.25 -40.33
CA GLN A 112 -9.49 10.83 -41.15
C GLN A 112 -10.59 11.37 -40.23
N PRO A 113 -11.50 12.23 -40.75
CA PRO A 113 -12.73 12.54 -40.03
C PRO A 113 -13.44 11.25 -39.58
N LEU A 114 -13.92 11.21 -38.33
CA LEU A 114 -14.50 10.05 -37.65
C LEU A 114 -13.51 8.97 -37.17
N SER A 115 -12.21 9.06 -37.48
CA SER A 115 -11.22 8.18 -36.86
C SER A 115 -11.16 8.41 -35.34
N ARG A 116 -11.21 7.33 -34.56
CA ARG A 116 -10.95 7.38 -33.11
C ARG A 116 -9.44 7.39 -32.87
N VAL A 117 -8.90 8.55 -32.51
CA VAL A 117 -7.48 8.74 -32.16
C VAL A 117 -7.38 8.95 -30.65
N GLU A 118 -6.53 8.17 -29.99
CA GLU A 118 -6.24 8.32 -28.56
C GLU A 118 -4.94 9.11 -28.39
N TYR A 119 -5.02 10.26 -27.72
CA TYR A 119 -3.84 11.07 -27.41
C TYR A 119 -3.39 10.80 -25.97
N ARG A 120 -2.16 10.31 -25.81
CA ARG A 120 -1.56 10.02 -24.50
C ARG A 120 -0.42 10.99 -24.23
N TYR A 121 -0.65 11.95 -23.35
CA TYR A 121 0.38 12.87 -22.90
C TYR A 121 1.01 12.40 -21.58
N ARG A 122 2.33 12.42 -21.52
CA ARG A 122 3.10 12.23 -20.28
C ARG A 122 3.65 13.59 -19.87
N VAL A 123 3.43 13.95 -18.61
CA VAL A 123 3.93 15.22 -18.06
C VAL A 123 4.86 14.94 -16.90
N ARG A 124 6.04 15.56 -16.93
CA ARG A 124 6.97 15.61 -15.81
C ARG A 124 6.86 16.99 -15.18
N THR A 125 6.69 17.05 -13.88
CA THR A 125 6.50 18.30 -13.13
C THR A 125 7.34 18.28 -11.87
N ASP A 126 7.85 19.44 -11.47
CA ASP A 126 8.60 19.65 -10.22
C ASP A 126 7.66 19.89 -9.03
N MET A 127 6.36 20.14 -9.29
CA MET A 127 5.33 20.26 -8.26
C MET A 127 4.75 18.89 -7.89
N PRO A 128 4.15 18.72 -6.71
CA PRO A 128 3.39 17.53 -6.38
C PRO A 128 2.33 17.23 -7.47
N ALA A 129 2.26 15.97 -7.91
CA ALA A 129 1.47 15.59 -9.09
C ALA A 129 -0.02 15.93 -8.94
N ALA A 130 -0.59 15.77 -7.74
CA ALA A 130 -1.97 16.13 -7.43
C ALA A 130 -2.22 17.65 -7.59
N THR A 131 -1.32 18.49 -7.06
CA THR A 131 -1.43 19.95 -7.20
C THR A 131 -1.35 20.39 -8.66
N TRP A 132 -0.44 19.78 -9.44
CA TRP A 132 -0.33 20.06 -10.87
C TRP A 132 -1.60 19.66 -11.62
N ARG A 133 -2.15 18.47 -11.35
CA ARG A 133 -3.40 17.97 -11.95
C ARG A 133 -4.54 18.94 -11.69
N ASP A 134 -4.73 19.35 -10.45
CA ASP A 134 -5.83 20.22 -10.06
C ASP A 134 -5.72 21.60 -10.72
N ALA A 135 -4.51 22.15 -10.78
CA ALA A 135 -4.24 23.39 -11.51
C ALA A 135 -4.49 23.25 -13.02
N PHE A 136 -4.10 22.11 -13.62
CA PHE A 136 -4.32 21.85 -15.04
C PHE A 136 -5.80 21.71 -15.39
N VAL A 137 -6.55 20.93 -14.61
CA VAL A 137 -8.01 20.78 -14.81
C VAL A 137 -8.73 22.10 -14.61
N ALA A 138 -8.33 22.90 -13.61
CA ALA A 138 -8.89 24.24 -13.38
C ALA A 138 -8.58 25.22 -14.52
N ALA A 139 -7.39 25.13 -15.13
CA ALA A 139 -6.99 25.99 -16.25
C ALA A 139 -7.71 25.63 -17.57
N PHE A 140 -8.10 24.36 -17.74
CA PHE A 140 -8.73 23.85 -18.95
C PHE A 140 -10.08 23.16 -18.66
N PRO A 141 -11.08 23.86 -18.12
CA PRO A 141 -12.34 23.24 -17.67
C PRO A 141 -13.17 22.66 -18.83
N LEU A 142 -12.97 23.15 -20.05
CA LEU A 142 -13.65 22.66 -21.25
C LEU A 142 -12.91 21.48 -21.91
N LEU A 143 -11.67 21.19 -21.50
CA LEU A 143 -10.89 20.10 -22.07
C LEU A 143 -11.44 18.76 -21.57
N GLN A 144 -11.90 17.95 -22.51
CA GLN A 144 -12.39 16.61 -22.26
C GLN A 144 -11.24 15.60 -22.19
N ALA A 145 -10.37 15.73 -21.18
CA ALA A 145 -9.22 14.84 -20.99
C ALA A 145 -9.30 14.04 -19.69
N GLU A 146 -8.87 12.79 -19.75
CA GLU A 146 -8.59 11.99 -18.55
C GLU A 146 -7.17 12.32 -18.05
N VAL A 147 -7.08 12.97 -16.88
CA VAL A 147 -5.81 13.33 -16.25
C VAL A 147 -5.63 12.47 -15.01
N ARG A 148 -4.66 11.55 -15.05
CA ARG A 148 -4.36 10.62 -13.95
C ARG A 148 -2.92 10.77 -13.48
N THR A 149 -2.73 10.88 -12.16
CA THR A 149 -1.40 10.88 -11.55
C THR A 149 -0.80 9.47 -11.49
N PHE A 150 0.52 9.38 -11.24
CA PHE A 150 1.18 8.09 -11.02
C PHE A 150 0.63 7.35 -9.79
N GLU A 151 0.37 8.10 -8.71
CA GLU A 151 -0.21 7.59 -7.46
C GLU A 151 -1.62 7.04 -7.69
N GLU A 152 -2.48 7.75 -8.43
CA GLU A 152 -3.82 7.25 -8.79
C GLU A 152 -3.78 5.98 -9.65
N ARG A 153 -2.89 5.92 -10.66
CA ARG A 153 -2.75 4.70 -11.48
C ARG A 153 -2.34 3.48 -10.66
N SER A 154 -1.59 3.71 -9.59
CA SER A 154 -1.09 2.66 -8.70
C SER A 154 -1.86 2.58 -7.38
N ALA A 155 -2.99 3.29 -7.23
CA ALA A 155 -3.62 3.59 -5.94
C ALA A 155 -3.83 2.36 -5.06
N ARG A 156 -4.28 1.22 -5.62
CA ARG A 156 -4.46 -0.02 -4.85
C ARG A 156 -3.13 -0.66 -4.43
N MET A 157 -2.12 -0.64 -5.30
CA MET A 157 -0.78 -1.12 -4.94
C MET A 157 -0.17 -0.19 -3.89
N ALA A 158 -0.34 1.12 -4.04
CA ALA A 158 0.11 2.12 -3.07
C ALA A 158 -0.62 1.99 -1.74
N GLU A 159 -1.92 1.69 -1.74
CA GLU A 159 -2.71 1.43 -0.54
C GLU A 159 -2.26 0.15 0.16
N VAL A 160 -2.11 -0.96 -0.57
CA VAL A 160 -1.62 -2.23 -0.01
C VAL A 160 -0.19 -2.08 0.52
N LEU A 161 0.73 -1.46 -0.24
CA LEU A 161 2.08 -1.16 0.24
C LEU A 161 2.07 -0.20 1.42
N GLY A 162 1.16 0.79 1.43
CA GLY A 162 0.97 1.73 2.52
C GLY A 162 0.48 1.04 3.80
N GLN A 163 -0.44 0.07 3.68
CA GLN A 163 -0.91 -0.76 4.78
C GLN A 163 0.21 -1.68 5.31
N ILE A 164 0.95 -2.34 4.41
CA ILE A 164 2.12 -3.16 4.78
C ILE A 164 3.17 -2.29 5.47
N GLY A 165 3.49 -1.12 4.92
CA GLY A 165 4.44 -0.16 5.47
C GLY A 165 4.00 0.34 6.85
N SER A 166 2.73 0.69 7.01
CA SER A 166 2.14 1.10 8.30
C SER A 166 2.25 -0.02 9.34
N GLY A 167 1.96 -1.27 8.94
CA GLY A 167 2.09 -2.43 9.81
C GLY A 167 3.54 -2.73 10.20
N LEU A 168 4.50 -2.61 9.27
CA LEU A 168 5.93 -2.75 9.55
C LEU A 168 6.46 -1.66 10.49
N LEU A 169 6.03 -0.41 10.29
CA LEU A 169 6.33 0.68 11.21
C LEU A 169 5.78 0.39 12.60
N LEU A 170 4.57 -0.17 12.69
CA LEU A 170 3.95 -0.53 13.96
C LEU A 170 4.70 -1.61 14.72
N ILE A 171 5.17 -2.62 14.00
CA ILE A 171 6.03 -3.66 14.53
C ILE A 171 7.33 -3.03 15.06
N GLY A 172 7.93 -2.10 14.30
CA GLY A 172 9.09 -1.32 14.72
C GLY A 172 8.83 -0.51 16.00
N PHE A 173 7.71 0.23 16.07
CA PHE A 173 7.34 1.01 17.26
C PHE A 173 7.02 0.12 18.48
N SER A 174 6.44 -1.05 18.25
CA SER A 174 6.21 -2.05 19.31
C SER A 174 7.54 -2.58 19.86
N ALA A 175 8.47 -2.95 18.98
CA ALA A 175 9.82 -3.37 19.38
C ALA A 175 10.56 -2.24 20.13
N LEU A 176 10.44 -1.00 19.66
CA LEU A 176 10.99 0.18 20.31
C LEU A 176 10.40 0.40 21.72
N PHE A 177 9.08 0.20 21.88
CA PHE A 177 8.42 0.29 23.19
C PHE A 177 8.92 -0.80 24.15
N ILE A 178 9.02 -2.05 23.68
CA ILE A 178 9.57 -3.18 24.45
C ILE A 178 11.02 -2.88 24.88
N GLY A 179 11.85 -2.42 23.94
CA GLY A 179 13.22 -1.98 24.22
C GLY A 179 13.26 -0.84 25.25
N GLY A 180 12.34 0.11 25.14
CA GLY A 180 12.18 1.23 26.08
C GLY A 180 11.90 0.79 27.51
N LEU A 181 11.09 -0.24 27.72
CA LEU A 181 10.88 -0.83 29.05
C LEU A 181 12.16 -1.47 29.61
N GLY A 182 12.94 -2.12 28.74
CA GLY A 182 14.28 -2.60 29.09
C GLY A 182 15.19 -1.46 29.54
N VAL A 183 15.21 -0.35 28.80
CA VAL A 183 15.96 0.86 29.17
C VAL A 183 15.48 1.41 30.52
N TYR A 184 14.17 1.53 30.74
CA TYR A 184 13.64 1.99 32.04
C TYR A 184 14.14 1.15 33.21
N ASN A 185 14.06 -0.18 33.11
CA ASN A 185 14.50 -1.09 34.16
C ASN A 185 16.01 -1.02 34.37
N SER A 186 16.78 -0.95 33.27
CA SER A 186 18.25 -0.88 33.32
C SER A 186 18.73 0.42 33.93
N VAL A 187 18.14 1.55 33.53
CA VAL A 187 18.44 2.88 34.09
C VAL A 187 17.99 2.95 35.55
N GLN A 188 16.82 2.38 35.90
CA GLN A 188 16.39 2.27 37.30
C GLN A 188 17.42 1.52 38.15
N ALA A 189 17.83 0.33 37.73
CA ALA A 189 18.80 -0.49 38.45
C ALA A 189 20.17 0.21 38.56
N TYR A 190 20.64 0.81 37.46
CA TYR A 190 21.88 1.58 37.44
C TYR A 190 21.85 2.76 38.42
N LEU A 191 20.77 3.56 38.41
CA LEU A 191 20.65 4.71 39.30
C LEU A 191 20.50 4.29 40.76
N GLN A 192 19.76 3.21 41.04
CA GLN A 192 19.65 2.64 42.38
C GLN A 192 21.02 2.22 42.92
N GLY A 193 21.83 1.53 42.12
CA GLY A 193 23.20 1.14 42.49
C GLY A 193 24.15 2.33 42.68
N LYS A 194 23.85 3.49 42.08
CA LYS A 194 24.66 4.71 42.18
C LYS A 194 24.15 5.71 43.21
N LEU A 195 23.02 5.46 43.90
CA LEU A 195 22.46 6.39 44.87
C LEU A 195 23.47 6.84 45.94
N GLY A 196 24.31 5.92 46.44
CA GLY A 196 25.37 6.24 47.40
C GLY A 196 26.39 7.23 46.84
N THR A 197 26.87 7.02 45.62
CA THR A 197 27.80 7.94 44.95
C THR A 197 27.17 9.31 44.70
N LEU A 198 25.92 9.35 44.24
CA LEU A 198 25.20 10.60 43.98
C LEU A 198 24.97 11.37 45.28
N ALA A 199 24.65 10.67 46.38
CA ALA A 199 24.51 11.27 47.71
C ALA A 199 25.84 11.87 48.21
N THR A 200 26.98 11.20 48.01
CA THR A 200 28.31 11.73 48.36
C THR A 200 28.64 12.99 47.56
N LEU A 201 28.42 12.99 46.24
CA LEU A 201 28.64 14.19 45.41
C LEU A 201 27.76 15.36 45.82
N ARG A 202 26.51 15.09 46.21
CA ARG A 202 25.59 16.11 46.73
C ARG A 202 26.03 16.65 48.09
N ALA A 203 26.55 15.79 48.97
CA ALA A 203 27.12 16.19 50.26
C ALA A 203 28.39 17.05 50.11
N LEU A 204 29.17 16.83 49.04
CA LEU A 204 30.32 17.66 48.66
C LEU A 204 29.93 19.00 48.00
N GLY A 205 28.63 19.30 47.86
CA GLY A 205 28.13 20.59 47.37
C GLY A 205 27.78 20.65 45.88
N LEU A 206 27.72 19.50 45.18
CA LEU A 206 27.30 19.48 43.78
C LEU A 206 25.80 19.80 43.64
N ARG A 207 25.46 20.79 42.80
CA ARG A 207 24.07 21.20 42.54
C ARG A 207 23.30 20.11 41.77
N ASP A 208 22.04 19.90 42.13
CA ASP A 208 21.14 18.89 41.51
C ASP A 208 21.06 19.02 39.98
N ALA A 209 21.06 20.24 39.44
CA ALA A 209 21.02 20.48 38.00
C ALA A 209 22.28 19.98 37.26
N ARG A 210 23.48 20.15 37.85
CA ARG A 210 24.73 19.65 37.26
C ARG A 210 24.81 18.12 37.34
N LEU A 211 24.34 17.58 38.45
CA LEU A 211 24.28 16.14 38.69
C LEU A 211 23.28 15.47 37.73
N ALA A 212 22.12 16.09 37.51
CA ALA A 212 21.14 15.71 36.49
C ALA A 212 21.74 15.78 35.09
N ALA A 213 22.44 16.88 34.74
CA ALA A 213 23.05 17.05 33.42
C ALA A 213 24.12 15.98 33.13
N LEU A 214 24.94 15.63 34.13
CA LEU A 214 25.96 14.59 33.98
C LEU A 214 25.35 13.22 33.67
N VAL A 215 24.33 12.83 34.44
CA VAL A 215 23.64 11.55 34.23
C VAL A 215 22.85 11.56 32.92
N LEU A 216 22.19 12.68 32.60
CA LEU A 216 21.46 12.84 31.34
C LEU A 216 22.40 12.76 30.13
N LEU A 217 23.58 13.37 30.20
CA LEU A 217 24.59 13.30 29.14
C LEU A 217 25.08 11.87 28.94
N GLN A 218 25.31 11.10 30.02
CA GLN A 218 25.66 9.68 29.92
C GLN A 218 24.57 8.88 29.21
N ILE A 219 23.31 9.09 29.59
CA ILE A 219 22.16 8.41 28.96
C ILE A 219 22.04 8.82 27.49
N LEU A 220 22.24 10.10 27.16
CA LEU A 220 22.18 10.61 25.79
C LEU A 220 23.30 10.03 24.92
N MET A 221 24.54 9.98 25.43
CA MET A 221 25.66 9.37 24.72
C MET A 221 25.40 7.89 24.46
N LEU A 222 24.92 7.15 25.47
CA LEU A 222 24.60 5.73 25.31
C LEU A 222 23.46 5.53 24.31
N ALA A 223 22.39 6.34 24.40
CA ALA A 223 21.26 6.27 23.48
C ALA A 223 21.68 6.60 22.04
N LEU A 224 22.55 7.59 21.83
CA LEU A 224 23.05 7.97 20.52
C LEU A 224 23.94 6.86 19.93
N LEU A 225 24.86 6.31 20.71
CA LEU A 225 25.73 5.20 20.27
C LEU A 225 24.92 3.95 19.95
N SER A 226 23.96 3.57 20.80
CA SER A 226 23.07 2.44 20.55
C SER A 226 22.17 2.66 19.34
N SER A 227 21.66 3.87 19.14
CA SER A 227 20.84 4.20 17.95
C SER A 227 21.67 4.17 16.67
N LEU A 228 22.90 4.67 16.69
CA LEU A 228 23.81 4.62 15.55
C LEU A 228 24.17 3.16 15.20
N ALA A 229 24.49 2.34 16.20
CA ALA A 229 24.72 0.92 15.99
C ALA A 229 23.47 0.21 15.44
N GLY A 230 22.28 0.55 15.94
CA GLY A 230 21.00 0.04 15.44
C GLY A 230 20.73 0.42 13.98
N VAL A 231 21.03 1.67 13.59
CA VAL A 231 20.91 2.12 12.19
C VAL A 231 21.89 1.38 11.28
N VAL A 232 23.14 1.20 11.71
CA VAL A 232 24.13 0.45 10.93
C VAL A 232 23.65 -0.99 10.70
N LEU A 233 23.21 -1.67 11.76
CA LEU A 233 22.66 -3.03 11.66
C LEU A 233 21.39 -3.09 10.79
N GLY A 234 20.47 -2.14 10.97
CA GLY A 234 19.23 -2.05 10.20
C GLY A 234 19.48 -1.84 8.71
N ASN A 235 20.41 -0.94 8.37
CA ASN A 235 20.79 -0.70 6.97
C ASN A 235 21.50 -1.91 6.36
N LEU A 236 22.37 -2.61 7.11
CA LEU A 236 22.99 -3.86 6.63
C LEU A 236 21.93 -4.93 6.32
N LEU A 237 20.93 -5.10 7.19
CA LEU A 237 19.83 -6.03 6.96
C LEU A 237 18.97 -5.61 5.76
N ALA A 238 18.67 -4.31 5.61
CA ALA A 238 17.90 -3.80 4.48
C ALA A 238 18.63 -4.05 3.15
N VAL A 239 19.94 -3.79 3.11
CA VAL A 239 20.78 -4.05 1.93
C VAL A 239 20.83 -5.55 1.61
N ALA A 240 21.09 -6.40 2.61
CA ALA A 240 21.10 -7.85 2.43
C ALA A 240 19.74 -8.38 1.91
N GLY A 241 18.63 -7.88 2.45
CA GLY A 241 17.28 -8.20 1.99
C GLY A 241 17.03 -7.75 0.55
N SER A 242 17.52 -6.56 0.16
CA SER A 242 17.39 -6.07 -1.20
C SER A 242 18.12 -6.94 -2.23
N PHE A 243 19.31 -7.45 -1.89
CA PHE A 243 20.04 -8.38 -2.76
C PHE A 243 19.33 -9.72 -2.93
N ALA A 244 18.70 -10.23 -1.87
CA ALA A 244 17.89 -11.44 -1.96
C ALA A 244 16.65 -11.22 -2.83
N ALA A 245 15.97 -10.08 -2.67
CA ALA A 245 14.77 -9.75 -3.45
C ALA A 245 15.05 -9.38 -4.91
N ALA A 246 16.25 -8.88 -5.23
CA ALA A 246 16.64 -8.48 -6.58
C ALA A 246 16.67 -9.64 -7.60
N GLN A 247 16.66 -10.89 -7.14
CA GLN A 247 16.58 -12.07 -8.00
C GLN A 247 15.20 -12.24 -8.62
N ASP A 248 14.15 -11.86 -7.89
CA ASP A 248 12.75 -12.06 -8.28
C ASP A 248 12.04 -10.75 -8.67
N LEU A 249 12.58 -9.60 -8.24
CA LEU A 249 12.01 -8.28 -8.50
C LEU A 249 13.08 -7.36 -9.13
N PRO A 250 12.76 -6.64 -10.22
CA PRO A 250 13.67 -5.68 -10.84
C PRO A 250 13.73 -4.39 -10.00
N MET A 251 14.24 -4.49 -8.76
CA MET A 251 14.46 -3.36 -7.86
C MET A 251 15.95 -3.04 -7.79
N ALA A 252 16.30 -1.79 -8.10
CA ALA A 252 17.63 -1.27 -7.84
C ALA A 252 17.73 -0.84 -6.37
N PRO A 253 18.79 -1.23 -5.62
CA PRO A 253 18.99 -0.79 -4.26
C PRO A 253 19.31 0.72 -4.25
N LEU A 254 18.33 1.55 -3.93
CA LEU A 254 18.49 2.99 -3.76
C LEU A 254 19.05 3.27 -2.35
N LEU A 255 20.35 3.03 -2.15
CA LEU A 255 21.09 3.39 -0.92
C LEU A 255 20.88 4.87 -0.55
N ALA A 256 20.75 5.74 -1.55
CA ALA A 256 20.46 7.16 -1.41
C ALA A 256 19.07 7.47 -0.81
N SER A 257 18.18 6.49 -0.64
CA SER A 257 16.87 6.68 0.01
C SER A 257 16.88 6.34 1.51
N LEU A 258 17.97 5.79 2.05
CA LEU A 258 18.03 5.28 3.44
C LEU A 258 18.41 6.35 4.48
N TRP A 259 18.91 7.51 4.08
CA TRP A 259 19.35 8.55 5.03
C TRP A 259 18.21 9.11 5.88
N LEU A 260 17.04 9.35 5.27
CA LEU A 260 15.89 9.90 5.97
C LEU A 260 15.31 8.89 6.99
N PRO A 261 15.05 7.61 6.64
CA PRO A 261 14.69 6.59 7.62
C PRO A 261 15.71 6.40 8.75
N SER A 262 17.01 6.49 8.43
CA SER A 262 18.09 6.39 9.41
C SER A 262 18.05 7.53 10.43
N LEU A 263 17.85 8.77 9.98
CA LEU A 263 17.73 9.93 10.86
C LEU A 263 16.50 9.83 11.75
N VAL A 264 15.36 9.43 11.18
CA VAL A 264 14.12 9.19 11.93
C VAL A 264 14.32 8.13 13.02
N ALA A 265 14.99 7.01 12.71
CA ALA A 265 15.30 5.96 13.68
C ALA A 265 16.19 6.45 14.83
N ILE A 266 17.20 7.29 14.56
CA ILE A 266 18.05 7.88 15.61
C ILE A 266 17.23 8.79 16.52
N VAL A 267 16.40 9.66 15.95
CA VAL A 267 15.53 10.56 16.71
C VAL A 267 14.59 9.76 17.61
N PHE A 268 13.93 8.73 17.10
CA PHE A 268 13.06 7.86 17.90
C PHE A 268 13.82 7.10 18.99
N GLY A 269 15.01 6.56 18.69
CA GLY A 269 15.83 5.84 19.66
C GLY A 269 16.23 6.73 20.85
N VAL A 270 16.71 7.94 20.56
CA VAL A 270 17.12 8.92 21.57
C VAL A 270 15.92 9.42 22.37
N LEU A 271 14.83 9.83 21.71
CA LEU A 271 13.65 10.34 22.40
C LEU A 271 13.01 9.25 23.28
N THR A 272 12.93 8.01 22.80
CA THR A 272 12.40 6.89 23.59
C THR A 272 13.26 6.63 24.82
N ALA A 273 14.59 6.61 24.67
CA ALA A 273 15.49 6.47 25.82
C ALA A 273 15.27 7.59 26.86
N LEU A 274 15.03 8.83 26.41
CA LEU A 274 14.71 9.95 27.30
C LEU A 274 13.35 9.77 28.01
N VAL A 275 12.29 9.37 27.30
CA VAL A 275 10.96 9.13 27.91
C VAL A 275 11.06 8.13 29.06
N PHE A 276 11.82 7.06 28.88
CA PHE A 276 11.97 6.01 29.88
C PHE A 276 13.01 6.34 30.96
N ALA A 277 14.06 7.12 30.66
CA ALA A 277 15.08 7.50 31.62
C ALA A 277 14.66 8.65 32.56
N LEU A 278 13.92 9.64 32.06
CA LEU A 278 13.60 10.86 32.81
C LEU A 278 12.82 10.62 34.11
N PRO A 279 11.80 9.75 34.17
CA PRO A 279 11.13 9.41 35.44
C PRO A 279 12.08 8.74 36.44
N ALA A 280 12.99 7.91 35.93
CA ALA A 280 13.97 7.22 36.76
C ALA A 280 14.99 8.20 37.36
N LEU A 281 15.49 9.12 36.54
CA LEU A 281 16.38 10.20 36.94
C LEU A 281 15.72 11.13 37.96
N GLY A 282 14.48 11.56 37.69
CA GLY A 282 13.71 12.42 38.60
C GLY A 282 13.55 11.80 39.98
N ARG A 283 13.27 10.49 40.07
CA ARG A 283 13.22 9.79 41.37
C ARG A 283 14.57 9.75 42.06
N ALA A 284 15.64 9.40 41.35
CA ALA A 284 16.97 9.30 41.95
C ALA A 284 17.44 10.63 42.55
N LEU A 285 17.17 11.75 41.88
CA LEU A 285 17.54 13.09 42.34
C LEU A 285 16.65 13.63 43.47
N SER A 286 15.43 13.10 43.62
CA SER A 286 14.51 13.48 44.69
C SER A 286 14.89 12.92 46.07
N VAL A 287 15.84 11.98 46.13
CA VAL A 287 16.27 11.34 47.38
C VAL A 287 17.18 12.29 48.16
N SER A 288 16.83 12.53 49.43
CA SER A 288 17.69 13.30 50.34
C SER A 288 18.91 12.46 50.75
N PRO A 289 20.12 13.03 50.78
CA PRO A 289 21.31 12.34 51.31
C PRO A 289 21.09 11.83 52.74
N ALA A 290 20.36 12.58 53.57
CA ALA A 290 20.09 12.20 54.96
C ALA A 290 19.19 10.97 55.09
N THR A 291 18.27 10.74 54.14
CA THR A 291 17.42 9.53 54.13
C THR A 291 18.20 8.30 53.68
N LEU A 292 19.20 8.45 52.82
CA LEU A 292 20.01 7.34 52.33
C LEU A 292 20.95 6.79 53.42
N PHE A 293 21.56 7.69 54.21
CA PHE A 293 22.49 7.32 55.28
C PHE A 293 21.81 6.90 56.60
N ARG A 294 20.56 7.31 56.84
CA ARG A 294 19.80 6.92 58.05
C ARG A 294 19.04 5.60 57.92
N GLY A 295 19.07 4.95 56.77
CA GLY A 295 18.37 3.67 56.56
C GLY A 295 16.86 3.75 56.79
N ILE A 296 16.25 4.92 56.55
CA ILE A 296 14.79 5.08 56.71
C ILE A 296 14.13 4.48 55.47
N ASP A 297 13.95 3.18 55.50
CA ASP A 297 13.19 2.41 54.53
C ASP A 297 11.75 2.94 54.48
N GLY A 298 11.37 3.57 53.37
CA GLY A 298 9.97 3.96 53.13
C GLY A 298 9.68 5.44 52.91
N ALA A 299 10.68 6.30 52.68
CA ALA A 299 10.38 7.61 52.08
C ALA A 299 9.77 7.36 50.68
N ALA A 300 8.47 7.60 50.53
CA ALA A 300 7.75 7.41 49.28
C ALA A 300 8.42 8.21 48.15
N LEU A 301 9.21 7.52 47.32
CA LEU A 301 9.95 8.09 46.19
C LEU A 301 8.96 8.68 45.19
N ARG A 302 8.70 9.98 45.30
CA ARG A 302 7.81 10.70 44.38
C ARG A 302 8.66 11.34 43.28
N THR A 303 8.31 11.05 42.03
CA THR A 303 8.85 11.79 40.89
C THR A 303 8.51 13.28 41.04
N PRO A 304 9.49 14.19 40.96
CA PRO A 304 9.23 15.62 41.06
C PRO A 304 8.37 16.08 39.87
N ARG A 305 7.53 17.12 40.10
CA ARG A 305 6.60 17.64 39.08
C ARG A 305 7.31 18.01 37.78
N VAL A 306 8.50 18.61 37.87
CA VAL A 306 9.30 19.02 36.70
C VAL A 306 9.70 17.81 35.85
N ALA A 307 10.15 16.71 36.46
CA ALA A 307 10.48 15.50 35.72
C ALA A 307 9.26 14.88 35.05
N TRP A 308 8.09 14.92 35.72
CA TRP A 308 6.82 14.46 35.15
C TRP A 308 6.39 15.26 33.92
N TRP A 309 6.45 16.60 33.99
CA TRP A 309 6.13 17.47 32.86
C TRP A 309 7.10 17.29 31.70
N LEU A 310 8.41 17.17 31.99
CA LEU A 310 9.42 16.94 30.96
C LEU A 310 9.22 15.58 30.27
N THR A 311 8.99 14.51 31.03
CA THR A 311 8.64 13.20 30.46
C THR A 311 7.36 13.29 29.63
N GLY A 312 6.33 13.97 30.11
CA GLY A 312 5.07 14.16 29.37
C GLY A 312 5.28 14.90 28.04
N ALA A 313 6.10 15.96 28.03
CA ALA A 313 6.42 16.71 26.82
C ALA A 313 7.21 15.87 25.80
N VAL A 314 8.23 15.13 26.25
CA VAL A 314 9.00 14.25 25.35
C VAL A 314 8.14 13.09 24.86
N ALA A 315 7.28 12.51 25.71
CA ALA A 315 6.36 11.46 25.30
C ALA A 315 5.35 11.96 24.27
N ALA A 316 4.78 13.17 24.46
CA ALA A 316 3.90 13.79 23.48
C ALA A 316 4.61 14.04 22.14
N LEU A 317 5.87 14.46 22.16
CA LEU A 317 6.69 14.60 20.95
C LEU A 317 6.89 13.27 20.24
N VAL A 318 7.21 12.19 20.97
CA VAL A 318 7.34 10.84 20.39
C VAL A 318 6.03 10.39 19.76
N LEU A 319 4.89 10.60 20.43
CA LEU A 319 3.57 10.23 19.90
C LEU A 319 3.20 11.05 18.66
N LEU A 320 3.50 12.35 18.65
CA LEU A 320 3.29 13.23 17.50
C LEU A 320 4.12 12.77 16.30
N LEU A 321 5.41 12.53 16.52
CA LEU A 321 6.32 12.03 15.47
C LEU A 321 5.87 10.66 14.98
N LEU A 322 5.38 9.79 15.86
CA LEU A 322 4.86 8.47 15.49
C LEU A 322 3.70 8.61 14.51
N VAL A 323 2.69 9.42 14.86
CA VAL A 323 1.51 9.63 14.01
C VAL A 323 1.88 10.30 12.69
N ALA A 324 2.83 11.24 12.71
CA ALA A 324 3.33 11.91 11.50
C ALA A 324 4.18 11.00 10.60
N SER A 325 4.78 9.93 11.14
CA SER A 325 5.63 9.02 10.36
C SER A 325 4.85 7.88 9.69
N VAL A 326 3.64 7.59 10.14
CA VAL A 326 2.80 6.53 9.57
C VAL A 326 2.05 7.10 8.35
N PRO A 327 2.03 6.39 7.20
CA PRO A 327 1.30 6.84 6.01
C PRO A 327 -0.18 7.16 6.27
N ASP A 328 -0.83 6.37 7.11
CA ASP A 328 -2.21 6.60 7.57
C ASP A 328 -2.23 6.99 9.06
N ALA A 329 -2.55 8.26 9.33
CA ALA A 329 -2.65 8.80 10.68
C ALA A 329 -3.69 8.09 11.55
N LEU A 330 -4.74 7.52 10.95
CA LEU A 330 -5.76 6.76 11.68
C LEU A 330 -5.16 5.50 12.31
N PHE A 331 -4.28 4.80 11.59
CA PHE A 331 -3.54 3.64 12.14
C PHE A 331 -2.61 4.06 13.28
N GLY A 332 -1.89 5.18 13.12
CA GLY A 332 -1.04 5.73 14.18
C GLY A 332 -1.83 6.05 15.45
N LEU A 333 -2.95 6.75 15.32
CA LEU A 333 -3.85 7.08 16.44
C LEU A 333 -4.47 5.83 17.07
N ALA A 334 -4.91 4.87 16.26
CA ALA A 334 -5.48 3.61 16.73
C ALA A 334 -4.47 2.81 17.57
N PHE A 335 -3.19 2.81 17.19
CA PHE A 335 -2.13 2.17 17.97
C PHE A 335 -1.86 2.84 19.31
N VAL A 336 -1.81 4.17 19.32
CA VAL A 336 -1.66 4.93 20.57
C VAL A 336 -2.85 4.66 21.51
N ALA A 337 -4.06 4.64 20.96
CA ALA A 337 -5.27 4.30 21.71
C ALA A 337 -5.21 2.86 22.24
N ALA A 338 -4.89 1.88 21.40
CA ALA A 338 -4.80 0.46 21.78
C ALA A 338 -3.73 0.22 22.85
N THR A 339 -2.54 0.83 22.71
CA THR A 339 -1.46 0.74 23.71
C THR A 339 -1.87 1.39 25.03
N SER A 340 -2.57 2.53 24.97
CA SER A 340 -3.10 3.20 26.17
C SER A 340 -4.14 2.33 26.87
N VAL A 341 -5.07 1.73 26.12
CA VAL A 341 -6.07 0.78 26.66
C VAL A 341 -5.37 -0.42 27.28
N LEU A 342 -4.37 -1.00 26.64
CA LEU A 342 -3.58 -2.11 27.18
C LEU A 342 -2.92 -1.74 28.52
N LEU A 343 -2.27 -0.59 28.60
CA LEU A 343 -1.65 -0.11 29.84
C LEU A 343 -2.68 0.11 30.95
N LEU A 344 -3.85 0.67 30.63
CA LEU A 344 -4.94 0.84 31.57
C LEU A 344 -5.51 -0.51 32.06
N LEU A 345 -5.65 -1.48 31.17
CA LEU A 345 -6.09 -2.84 31.51
C LEU A 345 -5.09 -3.54 32.43
N LEU A 346 -3.79 -3.47 32.13
CA LEU A 346 -2.73 -4.06 32.97
C LEU A 346 -2.62 -3.38 34.34
N GLU A 347 -2.74 -2.05 34.38
CA GLU A 347 -2.80 -1.30 35.64
C GLU A 347 -4.08 -1.65 36.44
N GLY A 348 -5.21 -1.80 35.76
CA GLY A 348 -6.47 -2.27 36.32
C GLY A 348 -6.34 -3.68 36.91
N LEU A 349 -5.68 -4.59 36.20
CA LEU A 349 -5.40 -5.96 36.66
C LEU A 349 -4.48 -5.95 37.89
N ALA A 350 -3.42 -5.15 37.88
CA ALA A 350 -2.52 -5.01 39.04
C ALA A 350 -3.26 -4.49 40.28
N ARG A 351 -4.15 -3.50 40.11
CA ARG A 351 -5.02 -3.01 41.19
C ARG A 351 -6.04 -4.05 41.64
N GLY A 352 -6.65 -4.76 40.70
CA GLY A 352 -7.61 -5.83 40.95
C GLY A 352 -7.00 -6.97 41.76
N LEU A 353 -5.81 -7.44 41.37
CA LEU A 353 -5.06 -8.46 42.11
C LEU A 353 -4.70 -8.00 43.53
N ARG A 354 -4.28 -6.73 43.70
CA ARG A 354 -4.04 -6.16 45.04
C ARG A 354 -5.31 -6.09 45.88
N GLN A 355 -6.43 -5.67 45.29
CA GLN A 355 -7.70 -5.55 46.00
C GLN A 355 -8.28 -6.93 46.34
N LEU A 356 -8.12 -7.91 45.46
CA LEU A 356 -8.50 -9.30 45.70
C LEU A 356 -7.67 -9.90 46.84
N ALA A 357 -6.34 -9.70 46.82
CA ALA A 357 -5.47 -10.11 47.92
C ALA A 357 -5.89 -9.49 49.26
N ARG A 358 -6.28 -8.19 49.27
CA ARG A 358 -6.83 -7.53 50.47
C ARG A 358 -8.12 -8.18 50.96
N ARG A 359 -9.07 -8.44 50.06
CA ARG A 359 -10.35 -9.07 50.41
C ARG A 359 -10.18 -10.50 50.94
N LEU A 360 -9.26 -11.28 50.38
CA LEU A 360 -8.98 -12.64 50.81
C LEU A 360 -8.29 -12.70 52.19
N LEU A 361 -7.44 -11.71 52.49
CA LEU A 361 -6.76 -11.58 53.78
C LEU A 361 -7.63 -10.98 54.89
N ALA A 362 -8.64 -10.16 54.54
CA ALA A 362 -9.57 -9.58 55.49
C ALA A 362 -10.68 -10.54 55.97
N ARG A 363 -10.83 -11.72 55.35
CA ARG A 363 -11.84 -12.71 55.74
C ARG A 363 -11.32 -13.55 56.92
N PRO A 364 -11.98 -13.57 58.08
CA PRO A 364 -11.49 -14.25 59.29
C PRO A 364 -11.54 -15.78 59.24
N ASN A 365 -12.20 -16.39 58.24
CA ASN A 365 -12.47 -17.84 58.21
C ASN A 365 -11.86 -18.57 56.98
N THR A 366 -10.92 -17.95 56.27
CA THR A 366 -10.25 -18.60 55.13
C THR A 366 -9.09 -19.46 55.64
N ARG A 367 -9.19 -20.78 55.44
CA ARG A 367 -8.13 -21.79 55.70
C ARG A 367 -6.98 -21.68 54.68
N VAL A 368 -6.43 -20.48 54.48
CA VAL A 368 -5.30 -20.28 53.57
C VAL A 368 -4.03 -20.76 54.25
N ALA A 369 -3.26 -21.61 53.58
CA ALA A 369 -1.97 -22.06 54.10
C ALA A 369 -1.08 -20.85 54.48
N PRO A 370 -0.30 -20.93 55.58
CA PRO A 370 0.48 -19.80 56.09
C PRO A 370 1.47 -19.23 55.05
N ALA A 371 2.05 -20.07 54.19
CA ALA A 371 2.92 -19.65 53.09
C ALA A 371 2.19 -18.80 52.04
N MET A 372 0.96 -19.18 51.66
CA MET A 372 0.14 -18.42 50.72
C MET A 372 -0.34 -17.09 51.33
N ARG A 373 -0.60 -17.07 52.65
CA ARG A 373 -0.91 -15.83 53.38
C ARG A 373 0.26 -14.84 53.33
N LEU A 374 1.49 -15.34 53.51
CA LEU A 374 2.73 -14.56 53.36
C LEU A 374 2.92 -14.05 51.93
N ALA A 375 2.68 -14.88 50.91
CA ALA A 375 2.76 -14.47 49.51
C ALA A 375 1.74 -13.37 49.17
N LEU A 376 0.47 -13.52 49.59
CA LEU A 376 -0.58 -12.53 49.39
C LEU A 376 -0.30 -11.20 50.12
N ALA A 377 0.30 -11.26 51.31
CA ALA A 377 0.74 -10.07 52.04
C ALA A 377 1.92 -9.37 51.33
N GLY A 378 2.83 -10.13 50.71
CA GLY A 378 3.92 -9.62 49.89
C GLY A 378 3.46 -8.79 48.68
N LEU A 379 2.30 -9.13 48.09
CA LEU A 379 1.71 -8.37 46.98
C LEU A 379 1.19 -6.98 47.39
N GLN A 380 0.96 -6.77 48.69
CA GLN A 380 0.43 -5.52 49.24
C GLN A 380 1.52 -4.52 49.64
N ARG A 381 2.77 -4.96 49.79
CA ARG A 381 3.89 -4.08 50.16
C ARG A 381 4.09 -2.99 49.09
N ALA A 382 4.40 -1.77 49.52
CA ALA A 382 4.63 -0.63 48.62
C ALA A 382 5.74 -0.90 47.59
N GLU A 383 6.72 -1.73 47.96
CA GLU A 383 7.85 -2.16 47.13
C GLU A 383 7.59 -3.47 46.36
N SER A 384 6.34 -3.96 46.34
CA SER A 384 6.02 -5.19 45.63
C SER A 384 6.37 -5.06 44.13
N PRO A 385 7.16 -5.99 43.57
CA PRO A 385 7.51 -5.97 42.16
C PRO A 385 6.30 -6.26 41.25
N LEU A 386 5.15 -6.68 41.81
CA LEU A 386 3.94 -7.04 41.07
C LEU A 386 3.58 -6.03 39.99
N ARG A 387 3.55 -4.73 40.33
CA ARG A 387 3.15 -3.68 39.38
C ARG A 387 4.19 -3.53 38.27
N ALA A 388 5.47 -3.47 38.62
CA ALA A 388 6.56 -3.32 37.65
C ALA A 388 6.67 -4.55 36.74
N ALA A 389 6.54 -5.76 37.30
CA ALA A 389 6.57 -7.01 36.56
C ALA A 389 5.36 -7.16 35.62
N LEU A 390 4.14 -6.89 36.09
CA LEU A 390 2.93 -6.96 35.25
C LEU A 390 2.96 -5.92 34.12
N LEU A 391 3.34 -4.68 34.43
CA LEU A 391 3.46 -3.65 33.38
C LEU A 391 4.57 -4.01 32.42
N SER A 392 5.78 -4.35 32.88
CA SER A 392 6.91 -4.62 31.99
C SER A 392 6.73 -5.90 31.17
N LEU A 393 6.47 -7.04 31.82
CA LEU A 393 6.37 -8.34 31.15
C LEU A 393 5.03 -8.47 30.40
N GLY A 394 3.95 -7.95 30.99
CA GLY A 394 2.62 -8.00 30.39
C GLY A 394 2.52 -7.16 29.13
N THR A 395 3.06 -5.93 29.11
CA THR A 395 3.09 -5.14 27.87
C THR A 395 4.02 -5.78 26.85
N ALA A 396 5.19 -6.30 27.27
CA ALA A 396 6.13 -6.90 26.34
C ALA A 396 5.53 -8.14 25.63
N LEU A 397 4.90 -9.03 26.40
CA LEU A 397 4.21 -10.19 25.85
C LEU A 397 3.01 -9.80 24.99
N ALA A 398 2.17 -8.87 25.45
CA ALA A 398 1.00 -8.43 24.70
C ALA A 398 1.38 -7.75 23.38
N LEU A 399 2.40 -6.89 23.37
CA LEU A 399 2.90 -6.26 22.15
C LEU A 399 3.57 -7.26 21.22
N LEU A 400 4.28 -8.26 21.75
CA LEU A 400 4.83 -9.35 20.95
C LEU A 400 3.71 -10.13 20.25
N VAL A 401 2.67 -10.53 20.98
CA VAL A 401 1.51 -11.23 20.42
C VAL A 401 0.79 -10.35 19.40
N ALA A 402 0.55 -9.08 19.70
CA ALA A 402 -0.07 -8.14 18.77
C ALA A 402 0.76 -7.98 17.49
N CYS A 403 2.07 -7.85 17.62
CA CYS A 403 3.01 -7.81 16.50
C CYS A 403 2.90 -9.08 15.64
N THR A 404 2.88 -10.27 16.25
CA THR A 404 2.71 -11.54 15.51
C THR A 404 1.37 -11.58 14.78
N LEU A 405 0.28 -11.13 15.41
CA LEU A 405 -1.03 -11.08 14.79
C LEU A 405 -1.05 -10.11 13.60
N VAL A 406 -0.40 -8.95 13.72
CA VAL A 406 -0.26 -7.99 12.61
C VAL A 406 0.52 -8.63 11.46
N VAL A 407 1.66 -9.28 11.72
CA VAL A 407 2.43 -9.99 10.68
C VAL A 407 1.59 -11.05 9.99
N VAL A 408 0.89 -11.89 10.74
CA VAL A 408 0.04 -12.95 10.18
C VAL A 408 -1.12 -12.36 9.37
N ALA A 409 -1.73 -11.28 9.83
CA ALA A 409 -2.80 -10.58 9.12
C ALA A 409 -2.29 -9.97 7.82
N LEU A 410 -1.11 -9.33 7.82
CA LEU A 410 -0.48 -8.78 6.62
C LEU A 410 -0.11 -9.87 5.62
N LEU A 411 0.52 -10.96 6.07
CA LEU A 411 0.85 -12.09 5.21
C LEU A 411 -0.41 -12.72 4.61
N ARG A 412 -1.49 -12.83 5.38
CA ARG A 412 -2.77 -13.29 4.88
C ARG A 412 -3.35 -12.32 3.84
N ALA A 413 -3.32 -11.02 4.10
CA ALA A 413 -3.78 -10.02 3.15
C ALA A 413 -3.02 -10.09 1.82
N VAL A 414 -1.69 -10.24 1.88
CA VAL A 414 -0.83 -10.40 0.68
C VAL A 414 -1.13 -11.72 -0.05
N ASN A 415 -1.23 -12.84 0.66
CA ASN A 415 -1.52 -14.13 0.05
C ASN A 415 -2.94 -14.22 -0.52
N GLU A 416 -3.92 -13.56 0.10
CA GLU A 416 -5.28 -13.46 -0.44
C GLU A 416 -5.35 -12.53 -1.67
N THR A 417 -4.38 -11.60 -1.82
CA THR A 417 -4.27 -10.79 -3.05
C THR A 417 -3.62 -11.51 -4.23
N VAL A 418 -2.75 -12.51 -4.05
CA VAL A 418 -2.10 -13.24 -5.16
C VAL A 418 -2.79 -14.60 -5.37
N PRO A 419 -3.57 -14.79 -6.45
CA PRO A 419 -4.36 -16.01 -6.63
C PRO A 419 -3.48 -17.24 -6.89
N ALA A 420 -3.87 -18.39 -6.30
CA ALA A 420 -3.27 -19.69 -6.61
C ALA A 420 -3.56 -20.16 -8.05
N ASN A 421 -4.70 -19.76 -8.62
CA ASN A 421 -5.15 -20.11 -9.97
C ASN A 421 -5.50 -18.84 -10.77
N ALA A 422 -4.49 -18.21 -11.37
CA ALA A 422 -4.71 -17.10 -12.31
C ALA A 422 -5.02 -17.63 -13.73
N PRO A 423 -5.84 -16.94 -14.52
CA PRO A 423 -6.02 -17.30 -15.93
C PRO A 423 -4.70 -17.16 -16.67
N ALA A 424 -4.23 -18.25 -17.28
CA ALA A 424 -3.00 -18.24 -18.07
C ALA A 424 -3.19 -17.60 -19.45
N LEU A 425 -4.43 -17.62 -19.98
CA LEU A 425 -4.79 -17.07 -21.29
C LEU A 425 -6.20 -16.47 -21.24
N VAL A 426 -6.34 -15.25 -21.72
CA VAL A 426 -7.63 -14.57 -21.92
C VAL A 426 -7.76 -14.25 -23.41
N LEU A 427 -8.89 -14.63 -24.00
CA LEU A 427 -9.20 -14.37 -25.40
C LEU A 427 -10.40 -13.42 -25.48
N TYR A 428 -10.32 -12.47 -26.40
CA TYR A 428 -11.36 -11.49 -26.69
C TYR A 428 -11.87 -11.65 -28.10
N ASP A 429 -13.08 -11.15 -28.33
CA ASP A 429 -13.68 -11.06 -29.67
C ASP A 429 -13.75 -12.42 -30.40
N VAL A 430 -13.92 -13.49 -29.62
CA VAL A 430 -14.16 -14.84 -30.14
C VAL A 430 -15.57 -14.84 -30.72
N GLN A 431 -15.64 -14.95 -32.04
CA GLN A 431 -16.92 -14.94 -32.75
C GLN A 431 -17.71 -16.21 -32.44
N SER A 432 -19.04 -16.14 -32.57
CA SER A 432 -19.93 -17.24 -32.17
C SER A 432 -19.66 -18.53 -32.94
N ASP A 433 -19.25 -18.43 -34.20
CA ASP A 433 -18.85 -19.54 -35.07
C ASP A 433 -17.49 -20.16 -34.69
N GLN A 434 -16.63 -19.42 -33.98
CA GLN A 434 -15.30 -19.87 -33.56
C GLN A 434 -15.32 -20.62 -32.22
N LEU A 435 -16.41 -20.57 -31.46
CA LEU A 435 -16.50 -21.13 -30.11
C LEU A 435 -16.25 -22.65 -30.08
N ASP A 436 -16.80 -23.38 -31.03
CA ASP A 436 -16.66 -24.84 -31.07
C ASP A 436 -15.22 -25.27 -31.41
N LEU A 437 -14.57 -24.55 -32.32
CA LEU A 437 -13.15 -24.74 -32.64
C LEU A 437 -12.27 -24.44 -31.42
N LEU A 438 -12.57 -23.35 -30.70
CA LEU A 438 -11.82 -22.98 -29.50
C LEU A 438 -11.93 -24.07 -28.42
N ARG A 439 -13.16 -24.52 -28.14
CA ARG A 439 -13.43 -25.54 -27.12
C ARG A 439 -12.71 -26.85 -27.43
N THR A 440 -12.79 -27.31 -28.67
CA THR A 440 -12.12 -28.55 -29.11
C THR A 440 -10.59 -28.44 -29.05
N THR A 441 -10.04 -27.31 -29.51
CA THR A 441 -8.59 -27.07 -29.50
C THR A 441 -8.04 -26.97 -28.08
N MET A 442 -8.72 -26.24 -27.18
CA MET A 442 -8.29 -26.07 -25.79
C MET A 442 -8.43 -27.37 -24.99
N ALA A 443 -9.48 -28.17 -25.24
CA ALA A 443 -9.66 -29.46 -24.58
C ALA A 443 -8.53 -30.47 -24.92
N ALA A 444 -7.88 -30.33 -26.07
CA ALA A 444 -6.74 -31.16 -26.47
C ALA A 444 -5.41 -30.73 -25.82
N SER A 445 -5.37 -29.60 -25.11
CA SER A 445 -4.14 -29.09 -24.49
C SER A 445 -3.90 -29.75 -23.12
N PRO A 446 -2.75 -30.41 -22.88
CA PRO A 446 -2.47 -31.17 -21.65
C PRO A 446 -2.31 -30.31 -20.37
N GLY A 447 -2.49 -28.99 -20.45
CA GLY A 447 -2.41 -28.06 -19.31
C GLY A 447 -3.71 -27.33 -18.97
N LEU A 448 -4.81 -27.56 -19.70
CA LEU A 448 -6.06 -26.85 -19.43
C LEU A 448 -6.76 -27.43 -18.19
N GLN A 449 -6.88 -26.64 -17.13
CA GLN A 449 -7.67 -27.01 -15.94
C GLN A 449 -9.14 -26.61 -16.05
N ARG A 450 -9.42 -25.41 -16.61
CA ARG A 450 -10.76 -24.84 -16.71
C ARG A 450 -10.85 -23.91 -17.92
N LEU A 451 -11.88 -24.09 -18.74
CA LEU A 451 -12.27 -23.15 -19.80
C LEU A 451 -13.63 -22.54 -19.43
N GLN A 452 -13.70 -21.22 -19.40
CA GLN A 452 -14.93 -20.46 -19.20
C GLN A 452 -15.11 -19.51 -20.36
N THR A 453 -16.35 -19.37 -20.84
CA THR A 453 -16.72 -18.47 -21.93
C THR A 453 -17.93 -17.66 -21.49
N ALA A 454 -17.91 -16.36 -21.74
CA ALA A 454 -19.01 -15.44 -21.46
C ALA A 454 -19.24 -14.54 -22.68
N PRO A 455 -20.49 -14.22 -23.06
CA PRO A 455 -20.74 -13.27 -24.14
C PRO A 455 -20.24 -11.89 -23.73
N LEU A 456 -19.70 -11.13 -24.68
CA LEU A 456 -19.17 -9.80 -24.44
C LEU A 456 -19.95 -8.79 -25.28
N VAL A 457 -20.55 -7.81 -24.64
CA VAL A 457 -21.27 -6.72 -25.30
C VAL A 457 -20.74 -5.40 -24.77
N LEU A 458 -20.45 -4.44 -25.65
CA LEU A 458 -20.01 -3.11 -25.25
C LEU A 458 -21.19 -2.15 -25.20
N GLY A 459 -21.24 -1.30 -24.18
CA GLY A 459 -22.22 -0.23 -24.07
C GLY A 459 -21.76 0.87 -23.12
N ARG A 460 -22.56 1.92 -22.94
CA ARG A 460 -22.18 3.08 -22.12
C ARG A 460 -23.31 3.46 -21.18
N ILE A 461 -22.98 4.01 -20.02
CA ILE A 461 -23.99 4.55 -19.10
C ILE A 461 -24.36 5.96 -19.56
N VAL A 462 -25.63 6.18 -19.88
CA VAL A 462 -26.11 7.47 -20.38
C VAL A 462 -26.81 8.26 -19.30
N ALA A 463 -27.67 7.60 -18.51
CA ALA A 463 -28.43 8.24 -17.45
C ALA A 463 -28.59 7.35 -16.23
N VAL A 464 -28.73 7.98 -15.06
CA VAL A 464 -29.08 7.32 -13.80
C VAL A 464 -30.30 8.04 -13.24
N ASN A 465 -31.37 7.29 -12.95
CA ASN A 465 -32.64 7.79 -12.45
C ASN A 465 -33.23 8.95 -13.31
N GLY A 466 -33.00 8.91 -14.62
CA GLY A 466 -33.45 9.93 -15.58
C GLY A 466 -32.53 11.15 -15.71
N GLU A 467 -31.48 11.26 -14.89
CA GLU A 467 -30.47 12.32 -14.99
C GLU A 467 -29.35 11.90 -15.95
N LEU A 468 -29.10 12.71 -16.98
CA LEU A 468 -28.03 12.47 -17.94
C LEU A 468 -26.66 12.67 -17.28
N LEU A 469 -25.82 11.62 -17.23
CA LEU A 469 -24.52 11.70 -16.55
C LEU A 469 -23.59 12.71 -17.22
N ARG A 470 -23.71 12.92 -18.53
CA ARG A 470 -22.93 13.91 -19.29
C ARG A 470 -23.17 15.36 -18.86
N ASP A 471 -24.33 15.64 -18.26
CA ASP A 471 -24.76 16.98 -17.86
C ASP A 471 -24.57 17.20 -16.34
N SER A 472 -24.03 16.20 -15.64
CA SER A 472 -23.74 16.24 -14.21
C SER A 472 -22.64 17.26 -13.88
N GLN A 473 -22.75 17.92 -12.72
CA GLN A 473 -21.67 18.76 -12.18
C GLN A 473 -20.55 17.94 -11.52
N ASP A 474 -20.82 16.66 -11.25
CA ASP A 474 -19.82 15.72 -10.74
C ASP A 474 -18.94 15.20 -11.88
N GLY A 475 -17.65 15.53 -11.82
CA GLY A 475 -16.65 15.12 -12.81
C GLY A 475 -16.48 13.60 -12.90
N GLU A 476 -16.70 12.82 -11.84
CA GLU A 476 -16.69 11.35 -11.92
C GLU A 476 -17.87 10.82 -12.73
N ARG A 477 -19.08 11.36 -12.53
CA ARG A 477 -20.25 10.98 -13.33
C ARG A 477 -20.07 11.30 -14.82
N VAL A 478 -19.52 12.48 -15.13
CA VAL A 478 -19.23 12.88 -16.52
C VAL A 478 -18.18 11.97 -17.16
N ARG A 479 -17.18 11.53 -16.38
CA ARG A 479 -16.19 10.53 -16.83
C ARG A 479 -16.84 9.19 -17.13
N GLU A 480 -17.63 8.67 -16.20
CA GLU A 480 -18.28 7.37 -16.34
C GLU A 480 -19.21 7.31 -17.57
N ALA A 481 -19.88 8.43 -17.90
CA ALA A 481 -20.69 8.55 -19.11
C ALA A 481 -19.90 8.35 -20.42
N ARG A 482 -18.58 8.53 -20.37
CA ARG A 482 -17.70 8.44 -21.53
C ARG A 482 -17.06 7.06 -21.66
N ASP A 483 -17.07 6.26 -20.62
CA ASP A 483 -16.45 4.96 -20.64
C ASP A 483 -17.37 3.92 -21.32
N GLU A 484 -16.77 3.05 -22.13
CA GLU A 484 -17.43 1.86 -22.66
C GLU A 484 -17.31 0.76 -21.60
N GLN A 485 -18.45 0.42 -21.03
CA GLN A 485 -18.64 -0.69 -20.12
C GLN A 485 -18.78 -1.97 -20.92
N LYS A 486 -18.17 -3.04 -20.44
CA LYS A 486 -18.39 -4.35 -21.02
C LYS A 486 -19.44 -5.08 -20.20
N PHE A 487 -20.37 -5.69 -20.90
CA PHE A 487 -21.52 -6.40 -20.37
C PHE A 487 -21.45 -7.87 -20.75
N SER A 488 -22.01 -8.71 -19.90
CA SER A 488 -22.22 -10.13 -20.15
C SER A 488 -23.44 -10.61 -19.38
N ASN A 489 -23.95 -11.79 -19.72
CA ASN A 489 -25.01 -12.43 -18.97
C ASN A 489 -24.42 -13.21 -17.77
N ARG A 490 -24.55 -12.65 -16.57
CA ARG A 490 -24.12 -13.34 -15.34
C ARG A 490 -25.23 -14.21 -14.75
N THR A 491 -25.61 -15.28 -15.45
CA THR A 491 -26.38 -16.35 -14.81
C THR A 491 -25.46 -17.21 -13.94
N GLY A 492 -25.73 -17.31 -12.64
CA GLY A 492 -25.11 -18.30 -11.75
C GLY A 492 -23.78 -17.94 -11.08
N ASN A 493 -23.42 -16.66 -10.97
CA ASN A 493 -22.18 -16.18 -10.33
C ASN A 493 -20.93 -16.96 -10.78
N ILE A 494 -20.68 -16.98 -12.09
CA ILE A 494 -19.53 -17.63 -12.77
C ILE A 494 -18.15 -17.33 -12.13
N ASP A 495 -18.09 -16.27 -11.31
CA ASP A 495 -16.87 -15.56 -10.92
C ASP A 495 -16.66 -15.58 -9.41
N ASP A 496 -17.54 -16.30 -8.70
CA ASP A 496 -17.57 -16.40 -7.25
C ASP A 496 -17.49 -15.01 -6.57
N VAL A 497 -18.12 -13.99 -7.17
CA VAL A 497 -18.12 -12.63 -6.59
C VAL A 497 -18.98 -12.60 -5.34
N VAL A 498 -18.54 -11.82 -4.35
CA VAL A 498 -19.24 -11.65 -3.08
C VAL A 498 -20.14 -10.43 -3.17
N LEU A 499 -21.44 -10.60 -2.96
CA LEU A 499 -22.37 -9.49 -2.88
C LEU A 499 -22.08 -8.64 -1.64
N ALA A 500 -21.96 -7.33 -1.84
CA ALA A 500 -21.95 -6.35 -0.77
C ALA A 500 -23.38 -5.97 -0.37
N GLU A 501 -24.23 -5.73 -1.37
CA GLU A 501 -25.62 -5.30 -1.20
C GLU A 501 -26.52 -5.93 -2.27
N GLY A 502 -27.81 -6.10 -1.95
CA GLY A 502 -28.80 -6.65 -2.88
C GLY A 502 -28.78 -8.17 -2.99
N ALA A 503 -29.33 -8.70 -4.10
CA ALA A 503 -29.46 -10.13 -4.33
C ALA A 503 -29.32 -10.47 -5.83
N TRP A 504 -28.77 -11.65 -6.12
CA TRP A 504 -28.75 -12.19 -7.48
C TRP A 504 -30.16 -12.56 -7.95
N TRP A 505 -30.38 -12.40 -9.25
CA TRP A 505 -31.61 -12.88 -9.90
C TRP A 505 -31.53 -14.38 -10.23
N PRO A 506 -32.69 -15.08 -10.32
CA PRO A 506 -32.75 -16.47 -10.77
C PRO A 506 -32.23 -16.65 -12.20
N ALA A 507 -31.76 -17.86 -12.54
CA ALA A 507 -31.23 -18.16 -13.87
C ALA A 507 -32.29 -18.06 -14.99
N ASP A 508 -33.56 -18.25 -14.63
CA ASP A 508 -34.74 -18.22 -15.50
C ASP A 508 -35.53 -16.89 -15.40
N TYR A 509 -34.89 -15.82 -14.92
CA TYR A 509 -35.53 -14.52 -14.76
C TYR A 509 -36.02 -13.93 -16.10
N GLN A 510 -37.32 -13.59 -16.16
CA GLN A 510 -37.97 -12.99 -17.34
C GLN A 510 -38.60 -11.60 -17.07
N GLY A 511 -38.13 -10.90 -16.04
CA GLY A 511 -38.60 -9.56 -15.71
C GLY A 511 -37.86 -8.43 -16.45
N PRO A 512 -38.05 -7.16 -16.04
CA PRO A 512 -37.29 -6.03 -16.59
C PRO A 512 -35.78 -6.23 -16.42
N PRO A 513 -34.93 -5.71 -17.32
CA PRO A 513 -33.48 -5.94 -17.25
C PRO A 513 -32.90 -5.59 -15.87
N LEU A 514 -32.11 -6.52 -15.32
CA LEU A 514 -31.40 -6.34 -14.06
C LEU A 514 -29.91 -6.29 -14.31
N VAL A 515 -29.21 -5.43 -13.58
CA VAL A 515 -27.76 -5.32 -13.63
C VAL A 515 -27.17 -5.43 -12.23
N ALA A 516 -25.96 -5.95 -12.15
CA ALA A 516 -25.14 -5.91 -10.95
C ALA A 516 -23.85 -5.15 -11.27
N MET A 517 -23.42 -4.29 -10.35
CA MET A 517 -22.28 -3.41 -10.55
C MET A 517 -21.27 -3.57 -9.40
N GLU A 518 -20.00 -3.27 -9.69
CA GLU A 518 -18.95 -3.27 -8.67
C GLU A 518 -19.18 -2.15 -7.64
N ASP A 519 -18.86 -2.42 -6.37
CA ASP A 519 -18.93 -1.46 -5.26
C ASP A 519 -18.20 -0.14 -5.54
N ARG A 520 -17.01 -0.20 -6.13
CA ARG A 520 -16.25 0.98 -6.51
C ARG A 520 -16.96 1.82 -7.57
N GLU A 521 -17.40 1.22 -8.66
CA GLU A 521 -18.02 1.93 -9.79
C GLU A 521 -19.39 2.47 -9.37
N ALA A 522 -20.18 1.66 -8.67
CA ALA A 522 -21.42 2.10 -8.07
C ALA A 522 -21.19 3.29 -7.11
N GLY A 523 -20.15 3.22 -6.27
CA GLY A 523 -19.77 4.29 -5.37
C GLY A 523 -19.34 5.58 -6.07
N GLN A 524 -18.63 5.48 -7.20
CA GLN A 524 -18.15 6.64 -7.98
C GLN A 524 -19.29 7.48 -8.56
N ILE A 525 -20.38 6.84 -8.99
CA ILE A 525 -21.56 7.54 -9.52
C ILE A 525 -22.72 7.64 -8.52
N GLY A 526 -22.49 7.22 -7.28
CA GLY A 526 -23.42 7.35 -6.15
C GLY A 526 -24.66 6.46 -6.26
N LEU A 527 -24.53 5.30 -6.91
CA LEU A 527 -25.61 4.34 -7.10
C LEU A 527 -25.95 3.56 -5.83
N ARG A 528 -27.24 3.19 -5.72
CA ARG A 528 -27.77 2.30 -4.70
C ARG A 528 -28.60 1.21 -5.33
N VAL A 529 -28.66 0.05 -4.68
CA VAL A 529 -29.53 -1.05 -5.11
C VAL A 529 -30.97 -0.53 -5.24
N GLY A 530 -31.57 -0.75 -6.40
CA GLY A 530 -32.90 -0.28 -6.77
C GLY A 530 -32.90 0.87 -7.78
N ASP A 531 -31.78 1.56 -7.97
CA ASP A 531 -31.65 2.66 -8.96
C ASP A 531 -31.83 2.16 -10.39
N ARG A 532 -32.32 3.04 -11.27
CA ARG A 532 -32.50 2.77 -12.69
C ARG A 532 -31.34 3.37 -13.48
N ILE A 533 -30.74 2.55 -14.34
CA ILE A 533 -29.59 2.91 -15.14
C ILE A 533 -29.97 2.74 -16.59
N ALA A 534 -29.81 3.81 -17.38
CA ALA A 534 -30.01 3.79 -18.81
C ALA A 534 -28.66 3.59 -19.50
N PHE A 535 -28.57 2.54 -20.29
CA PHE A 535 -27.42 2.18 -21.09
C PHE A 535 -27.67 2.48 -22.57
N ASP A 536 -26.63 2.81 -23.31
CA ASP A 536 -26.61 2.79 -24.77
C ASP A 536 -25.74 1.61 -25.22
N ILE A 537 -26.37 0.59 -25.78
CA ILE A 537 -25.73 -0.63 -26.27
C ILE A 537 -25.86 -0.64 -27.79
N LEU A 538 -24.74 -0.42 -28.49
CA LEU A 538 -24.69 -0.38 -29.96
C LEU A 538 -25.74 0.57 -30.59
N GLY A 539 -26.01 1.71 -29.96
CA GLY A 539 -27.00 2.70 -30.42
C GLY A 539 -28.42 2.43 -29.94
N THR A 540 -28.65 1.35 -29.17
CA THR A 540 -29.96 1.00 -28.63
C THR A 540 -30.02 1.37 -27.14
N PRO A 541 -30.96 2.24 -26.73
CA PRO A 541 -31.14 2.54 -25.31
C PRO A 541 -31.77 1.36 -24.59
N VAL A 542 -31.16 0.93 -23.48
CA VAL A 542 -31.63 -0.15 -22.61
C VAL A 542 -31.68 0.35 -21.17
N GLU A 543 -32.85 0.34 -20.55
CA GLU A 543 -33.01 0.70 -19.14
C GLU A 543 -33.00 -0.57 -18.28
N ALA A 544 -32.16 -0.59 -17.24
CA ALA A 544 -32.07 -1.70 -16.30
C ALA A 544 -32.08 -1.20 -14.85
N GLN A 545 -32.54 -2.07 -13.94
CA GLN A 545 -32.50 -1.79 -12.51
C GLN A 545 -31.27 -2.42 -11.86
N LEU A 546 -30.59 -1.66 -10.99
CA LEU A 546 -29.47 -2.16 -10.20
C LEU A 546 -29.98 -3.12 -9.12
N ALA A 547 -29.80 -4.42 -9.33
CA ALA A 547 -30.29 -5.47 -8.42
C ALA A 547 -29.30 -5.80 -7.30
N ALA A 548 -28.00 -5.66 -7.57
CA ALA A 548 -26.97 -6.01 -6.61
C ALA A 548 -25.69 -5.18 -6.81
N ILE A 549 -24.99 -4.93 -5.71
CA ILE A 549 -23.65 -4.36 -5.71
C ILE A 549 -22.71 -5.45 -5.18
N TYR A 550 -21.69 -5.82 -5.96
CA TYR A 550 -20.71 -6.83 -5.57
C TYR A 550 -19.38 -6.20 -5.21
N SER A 551 -18.68 -6.79 -4.23
CA SER A 551 -17.38 -6.29 -3.78
C SER A 551 -16.22 -6.98 -4.49
N GLN A 552 -15.33 -6.20 -5.09
CA GLN A 552 -14.04 -6.69 -5.59
C GLN A 552 -13.01 -6.80 -4.44
N ARG A 553 -13.23 -7.75 -3.54
CA ARG A 553 -12.27 -8.02 -2.45
C ARG A 553 -10.99 -8.70 -2.90
N ARG A 554 -10.98 -9.35 -4.08
CA ARG A 554 -9.85 -10.15 -4.58
C ARG A 554 -9.27 -9.54 -5.85
N MET A 555 -7.94 -9.50 -5.95
CA MET A 555 -7.24 -9.12 -7.20
C MET A 555 -7.64 -10.03 -8.37
N GLN A 556 -7.99 -11.29 -8.07
CA GLN A 556 -8.61 -12.25 -8.99
C GLN A 556 -9.83 -11.64 -9.71
N ALA A 557 -10.79 -11.13 -8.94
CA ALA A 557 -12.02 -10.59 -9.49
C ALA A 557 -11.68 -9.41 -10.39
N ARG A 558 -10.73 -8.55 -10.02
CA ARG A 558 -10.34 -7.38 -10.83
C ARG A 558 -9.64 -7.72 -12.13
N LEU A 559 -8.62 -8.57 -12.14
CA LEU A 559 -7.92 -8.91 -13.39
C LEU A 559 -8.83 -9.70 -14.33
N TRP A 560 -9.72 -10.50 -13.78
CA TRP A 560 -10.69 -11.30 -14.53
C TRP A 560 -11.89 -10.45 -14.98
N LEU A 561 -12.35 -9.49 -14.17
CA LEU A 561 -13.32 -8.46 -14.50
C LEU A 561 -12.69 -7.48 -15.49
N GLU A 562 -11.67 -6.70 -15.19
CA GLU A 562 -11.01 -5.83 -16.20
C GLU A 562 -10.57 -6.57 -17.46
N ALA A 563 -10.36 -7.89 -17.38
CA ALA A 563 -10.32 -8.72 -18.56
C ALA A 563 -11.69 -8.78 -19.26
N ILE A 564 -12.66 -9.49 -18.71
CA ILE A 564 -13.93 -9.80 -19.39
C ILE A 564 -14.93 -8.63 -19.43
N PHE A 565 -14.94 -7.81 -18.39
CA PHE A 565 -15.83 -6.70 -18.05
C PHE A 565 -15.14 -5.31 -18.00
#